data_AF-A0A7V4ABN7-F1
#
_entry.id   AF-A0A7V4ABN7-F1
#
_cell.length_a   1.000
_cell.length_b   1.000
_cell.length_c   1.000
_cell.angle_alpha   90.00
_cell.angle_beta   90.00
_cell.angle_gamma   90.00
#
_symmetry.space_group_name_H-M   'P 1'
#
loop_
_entity.id
_entity.type
_entity.pdbx_description
1 polymer ?
#
loop_
_entity_poly.entity_id
_entity_poly.type
_entity_poly.pdbx_seq_one_letter_code
_entity_poly.pdbx_strand_id
1 'polypeptide(L)'
;MEGKFEGHWYDAVNNQTFPYDDHGHGTFTMGIIIGGDGLGPFPDDIGVAPDAKFVSCKCFDQNGSTSASRIHTCFQKHGEWKANGVDIKAINNSWGATNTTSLEFWQDCLNLRNLKIVPVFAIGNNGPGSGTASTPGNFPIVIGVGVSDQNDNVPSYSSRGPAPNQYPWNDPVYWPRPDWNRTKPDIVAPGQNIRSSWPGGGYQYSTCTSTATPHVTGGILILFQKNPYLTFKKVYSLLLDYARRPSQGSPYPNNSYGWGILNIYQSLLHTPSPWETHDCGEITLVVSNMGVFGECSYPHGSLYHLYAGSFSIGTVMPYVIDRYYYDEDWIPIDGVYMYEPYPPFCEYSYASYSDSGGEEIKGIIVKQKGFTFSEENLRDFVIIEYILKNTSSQPVFGIYSGIFLDWDINHSNFADYGGTDSSRSMAYQYYGNIYMGSAILYPERGSPLIRNLSIIRNEEYVYPYLDLPDSIAIKFLNGTLSFPYADSASDLSTCISAGPFNINPGDSIKVAFAIAGGLSLDSLKEHIDSAYSRYLSIGFSERPS
;
A
#
# COMPACT_ATOMS: atom_id res chain seq x y z
N MET A 1 -18.69 -6.25 -19.95
CA MET A 1 -18.78 -5.63 -18.60
C MET A 1 -19.71 -6.40 -17.67
N GLU A 2 -20.37 -7.48 -18.12
CA GLU A 2 -21.24 -8.30 -17.28
C GLU A 2 -20.49 -8.86 -16.05
N GLY A 3 -21.15 -8.90 -14.90
CA GLY A 3 -20.58 -9.41 -13.64
C GLY A 3 -19.55 -8.50 -12.94
N LYS A 4 -19.35 -7.26 -13.42
CA LYS A 4 -18.33 -6.33 -12.89
C LYS A 4 -18.87 -5.19 -12.05
N PHE A 5 -20.19 -5.04 -11.95
CA PHE A 5 -20.84 -4.00 -11.17
C PHE A 5 -20.96 -4.41 -9.69
N GLU A 6 -20.46 -3.59 -8.77
CA GLU A 6 -20.47 -3.85 -7.32
C GLU A 6 -21.79 -3.47 -6.63
N GLY A 7 -22.83 -3.09 -7.37
CA GLY A 7 -24.11 -2.71 -6.76
C GLY A 7 -24.21 -1.23 -6.31
N HIS A 8 -23.14 -0.44 -6.46
CA HIS A 8 -23.12 0.97 -6.08
C HIS A 8 -23.37 1.90 -7.27
N TRP A 9 -24.60 2.42 -7.35
CA TRP A 9 -25.07 3.32 -8.40
C TRP A 9 -25.73 4.57 -7.82
N TYR A 10 -25.51 5.71 -8.47
CA TYR A 10 -26.29 6.92 -8.21
C TYR A 10 -26.51 7.69 -9.51
N ASP A 11 -27.73 8.19 -9.72
CA ASP A 11 -28.08 9.01 -10.87
C ASP A 11 -28.48 10.41 -10.42
N ALA A 12 -27.57 11.37 -10.60
CA ALA A 12 -27.80 12.78 -10.29
C ALA A 12 -28.62 13.53 -11.36
N VAL A 13 -29.04 12.84 -12.42
CA VAL A 13 -29.77 13.43 -13.55
C VAL A 13 -31.27 13.12 -13.44
N ASN A 14 -31.64 11.84 -13.42
CA ASN A 14 -33.04 11.39 -13.48
C ASN A 14 -33.48 10.56 -12.27
N ASN A 15 -32.62 10.38 -11.26
CA ASN A 15 -32.87 9.55 -10.08
C ASN A 15 -33.27 8.09 -10.40
N GLN A 16 -32.74 7.51 -11.48
CA GLN A 16 -32.96 6.09 -11.78
C GLN A 16 -32.24 5.20 -10.77
N THR A 17 -32.91 4.11 -10.37
CA THR A 17 -32.39 3.17 -9.37
C THR A 17 -31.46 2.10 -9.94
N PHE A 18 -31.35 2.00 -11.26
CA PHE A 18 -30.49 1.02 -11.95
C PHE A 18 -29.53 1.71 -12.92
N PRO A 19 -28.31 1.16 -13.11
CA PRO A 19 -27.35 1.69 -14.07
C PRO A 19 -27.89 1.74 -15.50
N TYR A 20 -27.71 2.87 -16.16
CA TYR A 20 -28.03 3.07 -17.56
C TYR A 20 -27.15 4.15 -18.19
N ASP A 21 -27.04 4.13 -19.51
CA ASP A 21 -26.33 5.14 -20.30
C ASP A 21 -27.14 5.48 -21.54
N ASP A 22 -27.72 6.69 -21.55
CA ASP A 22 -28.55 7.26 -22.61
C ASP A 22 -27.77 8.20 -23.55
N HIS A 23 -26.44 8.31 -23.38
CA HIS A 23 -25.56 9.09 -24.25
C HIS A 23 -24.50 8.20 -24.95
N GLY A 24 -23.94 7.22 -24.24
CA GLY A 24 -22.97 6.23 -24.74
C GLY A 24 -21.52 6.49 -24.34
N HIS A 25 -21.17 7.71 -23.97
CA HIS A 25 -19.80 8.08 -23.55
C HIS A 25 -19.34 7.35 -22.28
N GLY A 26 -20.22 7.17 -21.30
CA GLY A 26 -19.89 6.44 -20.07
C GLY A 26 -19.57 4.96 -20.37
N THR A 27 -20.41 4.30 -21.14
CA THR A 27 -20.22 2.92 -21.60
C THR A 27 -18.93 2.78 -22.41
N PHE A 28 -18.63 3.76 -23.27
CA PHE A 28 -17.41 3.77 -24.07
C PHE A 28 -16.16 3.87 -23.20
N THR A 29 -16.13 4.78 -22.23
CA THR A 29 -14.98 4.95 -21.34
C THR A 29 -14.79 3.72 -20.44
N MET A 30 -15.87 3.17 -19.88
CA MET A 30 -15.81 1.95 -19.07
C MET A 30 -15.31 0.74 -19.87
N GLY A 31 -15.67 0.63 -21.15
CA GLY A 31 -15.19 -0.44 -22.02
C GLY A 31 -13.66 -0.47 -22.15
N ILE A 32 -13.01 0.70 -22.22
CA ILE A 32 -11.54 0.79 -22.28
C ILE A 32 -10.90 0.39 -20.95
N ILE A 33 -11.59 0.62 -19.82
CA ILE A 33 -11.06 0.24 -18.51
C ILE A 33 -11.22 -1.28 -18.30
N ILE A 34 -12.43 -1.81 -18.50
CA ILE A 34 -12.81 -3.15 -18.00
C ILE A 34 -13.55 -4.04 -19.04
N GLY A 35 -13.62 -3.66 -20.31
CA GLY A 35 -14.27 -4.48 -21.34
C GLY A 35 -13.49 -5.80 -21.59
N GLY A 36 -14.21 -6.89 -21.88
CA GLY A 36 -13.60 -8.21 -22.08
C GLY A 36 -13.69 -9.13 -20.86
N ASP A 37 -12.94 -10.23 -20.87
CA ASP A 37 -12.72 -11.17 -19.75
C ASP A 37 -11.24 -11.61 -19.62
N GLY A 38 -10.33 -10.98 -20.38
CA GLY A 38 -8.89 -11.19 -20.28
C GLY A 38 -8.44 -12.44 -21.03
N LEU A 39 -7.97 -13.47 -20.32
CA LEU A 39 -7.57 -14.74 -20.93
C LEU A 39 -8.76 -15.72 -21.09
N GLY A 40 -9.99 -15.21 -21.00
CA GLY A 40 -11.21 -16.00 -21.03
C GLY A 40 -11.67 -16.35 -22.45
N PRO A 41 -12.83 -17.02 -22.58
CA PRO A 41 -13.38 -17.43 -23.86
C PRO A 41 -13.89 -16.27 -24.72
N PHE A 42 -13.99 -15.05 -24.18
CA PHE A 42 -14.50 -13.90 -24.92
C PHE A 42 -13.43 -13.33 -25.88
N PRO A 43 -13.71 -13.20 -27.18
CA PRO A 43 -12.70 -12.80 -28.16
C PRO A 43 -12.41 -11.29 -28.21
N ASP A 44 -13.26 -10.45 -27.62
CA ASP A 44 -13.21 -8.99 -27.73
C ASP A 44 -12.72 -8.33 -26.41
N ASP A 45 -11.46 -8.57 -26.05
CA ASP A 45 -10.79 -7.93 -24.91
C ASP A 45 -10.29 -6.52 -25.25
N ILE A 46 -11.19 -5.56 -25.06
CA ILE A 46 -10.93 -4.14 -25.30
C ILE A 46 -10.43 -3.38 -24.05
N GLY A 47 -10.59 -3.97 -22.87
CA GLY A 47 -10.31 -3.35 -21.59
C GLY A 47 -8.87 -3.55 -21.14
N VAL A 48 -8.31 -2.55 -20.49
CA VAL A 48 -6.96 -2.63 -19.92
C VAL A 48 -6.93 -3.52 -18.67
N ALA A 49 -7.90 -3.38 -17.77
CA ALA A 49 -8.02 -4.13 -16.52
C ALA A 49 -9.35 -4.90 -16.49
N PRO A 50 -9.49 -5.99 -17.29
CA PRO A 50 -10.76 -6.68 -17.46
C PRO A 50 -11.32 -7.21 -16.13
N ASP A 51 -10.53 -7.72 -15.20
CA ASP A 51 -11.09 -8.28 -13.95
C ASP A 51 -11.50 -7.23 -12.90
N ALA A 52 -11.19 -5.95 -13.15
CA ALA A 52 -11.56 -4.89 -12.23
C ALA A 52 -13.09 -4.69 -12.18
N LYS A 53 -13.54 -4.30 -10.99
CA LYS A 53 -14.93 -4.01 -10.67
C LYS A 53 -15.21 -2.51 -10.73
N PHE A 54 -16.47 -2.13 -10.82
CA PHE A 54 -16.85 -0.73 -10.90
C PHE A 54 -18.07 -0.36 -10.05
N VAL A 55 -18.03 0.88 -9.60
CA VAL A 55 -19.15 1.67 -9.10
C VAL A 55 -19.36 2.84 -10.06
N SER A 56 -20.54 3.43 -10.11
CA SER A 56 -20.79 4.53 -11.05
C SER A 56 -21.77 5.56 -10.53
N CYS A 57 -21.46 6.82 -10.80
CA CYS A 57 -22.38 7.93 -10.58
C CYS A 57 -22.59 8.72 -11.87
N LYS A 58 -23.84 8.79 -12.35
CA LYS A 58 -24.21 9.54 -13.55
C LYS A 58 -24.46 11.00 -13.20
N CYS A 59 -23.64 11.89 -13.73
CA CYS A 59 -23.80 13.35 -13.61
C CYS A 59 -24.07 14.06 -14.94
N PHE A 60 -23.96 13.37 -16.08
CA PHE A 60 -24.22 13.93 -17.43
C PHE A 60 -25.52 13.38 -17.99
N ASP A 61 -26.33 14.24 -18.60
CA ASP A 61 -27.59 13.86 -19.24
C ASP A 61 -27.40 13.24 -20.64
N GLN A 62 -28.51 12.88 -21.29
CA GLN A 62 -28.55 12.27 -22.64
C GLN A 62 -27.87 13.11 -23.73
N ASN A 63 -27.64 14.41 -23.51
CA ASN A 63 -26.96 15.30 -24.45
C ASN A 63 -25.50 15.55 -24.06
N GLY A 64 -24.98 14.83 -23.06
CA GLY A 64 -23.64 15.07 -22.53
C GLY A 64 -23.51 16.40 -21.78
N SER A 65 -24.61 16.93 -21.24
CA SER A 65 -24.62 18.17 -20.46
C SER A 65 -24.72 17.92 -18.96
N THR A 66 -24.16 18.82 -18.15
CA THR A 66 -24.09 18.68 -16.69
C THR A 66 -24.09 20.03 -15.97
N SER A 67 -24.17 20.00 -14.65
CA SER A 67 -23.95 21.13 -13.75
C SER A 67 -22.87 20.77 -12.72
N ALA A 68 -22.17 21.78 -12.19
CA ALA A 68 -21.19 21.56 -11.13
C ALA A 68 -21.81 20.85 -9.92
N SER A 69 -23.04 21.20 -9.54
CA SER A 69 -23.76 20.54 -8.45
C SER A 69 -23.92 19.03 -8.64
N ARG A 70 -24.24 18.55 -9.85
CA ARG A 70 -24.34 17.11 -10.15
C ARG A 70 -23.00 16.40 -10.00
N ILE A 71 -21.93 17.05 -10.43
CA ILE A 71 -20.57 16.52 -10.30
C ILE A 71 -20.15 16.44 -8.83
N HIS A 72 -20.37 17.49 -8.03
CA HIS A 72 -20.11 17.47 -6.59
C HIS A 72 -20.88 16.36 -5.88
N THR A 73 -22.18 16.18 -6.20
CA THR A 73 -22.97 15.06 -5.67
C THR A 73 -22.33 13.72 -6.00
N CYS A 74 -21.82 13.53 -7.21
CA CYS A 74 -21.14 12.31 -7.57
C CYS A 74 -19.82 12.10 -6.81
N PHE A 75 -18.99 13.13 -6.63
CA PHE A 75 -17.79 12.99 -5.79
C PHE A 75 -18.14 12.65 -4.35
N GLN A 76 -19.17 13.29 -3.78
CA GLN A 76 -19.68 12.96 -2.46
C GLN A 76 -20.11 11.49 -2.36
N LYS A 77 -20.85 10.98 -3.34
CA LYS A 77 -21.29 9.57 -3.35
C LYS A 77 -20.14 8.57 -3.39
N HIS A 78 -19.10 8.83 -4.18
CA HIS A 78 -17.90 7.98 -4.17
C HIS A 78 -17.20 8.03 -2.81
N GLY A 79 -17.15 9.20 -2.16
CA GLY A 79 -16.60 9.34 -0.82
C GLY A 79 -17.41 8.57 0.23
N GLU A 80 -18.73 8.66 0.17
CA GLU A 80 -19.65 7.89 1.04
C GLU A 80 -19.47 6.39 0.85
N TRP A 81 -19.36 5.89 -0.39
CA TRP A 81 -19.12 4.48 -0.64
C TRP A 81 -17.76 4.02 -0.12
N LYS A 82 -16.69 4.80 -0.35
CA LYS A 82 -15.35 4.49 0.19
C LYS A 82 -15.34 4.43 1.70
N ALA A 83 -16.02 5.38 2.36
CA ALA A 83 -16.16 5.40 3.82
C ALA A 83 -16.98 4.22 4.37
N ASN A 84 -17.88 3.66 3.57
CA ASN A 84 -18.67 2.47 3.91
C ASN A 84 -18.00 1.16 3.45
N GLY A 85 -16.69 1.16 3.20
CA GLY A 85 -15.91 -0.05 2.93
C GLY A 85 -15.78 -0.47 1.47
N VAL A 86 -16.31 0.31 0.51
CA VAL A 86 -16.14 -0.01 -0.92
C VAL A 86 -14.72 0.32 -1.37
N ASP A 87 -13.99 -0.65 -1.92
CA ASP A 87 -12.59 -0.48 -2.30
C ASP A 87 -12.40 0.26 -3.63
N ILE A 88 -12.70 1.56 -3.63
CA ILE A 88 -12.46 2.44 -4.79
C ILE A 88 -10.97 2.81 -4.82
N LYS A 89 -10.25 2.39 -5.87
CA LYS A 89 -8.81 2.71 -6.06
C LYS A 89 -8.56 3.95 -6.93
N ALA A 90 -9.34 4.12 -7.99
CA ALA A 90 -9.19 5.22 -8.95
C ALA A 90 -10.54 5.66 -9.51
N ILE A 91 -10.61 6.90 -9.99
CA ILE A 91 -11.79 7.46 -10.64
C ILE A 91 -11.43 8.09 -11.98
N ASN A 92 -12.09 7.64 -13.04
CA ASN A 92 -11.92 8.16 -14.40
C ASN A 92 -12.86 9.34 -14.64
N ASN A 93 -12.29 10.52 -14.93
CA ASN A 93 -13.03 11.74 -15.22
C ASN A 93 -12.71 12.20 -16.64
N SER A 94 -13.45 11.67 -17.58
CA SER A 94 -13.31 11.96 -19.01
C SER A 94 -14.10 13.21 -19.44
N TRP A 95 -14.03 14.27 -18.62
CA TRP A 95 -14.69 15.56 -18.78
C TRP A 95 -13.80 16.69 -18.24
N GLY A 96 -14.15 17.94 -18.54
CA GLY A 96 -13.46 19.13 -18.00
C GLY A 96 -14.31 20.39 -18.12
N ALA A 97 -13.93 21.43 -17.38
CA ALA A 97 -14.53 22.76 -17.47
C ALA A 97 -13.83 23.62 -18.54
N THR A 98 -14.54 24.60 -19.06
CA THR A 98 -14.02 25.54 -20.07
C THR A 98 -13.01 26.53 -19.48
N ASN A 99 -13.19 26.92 -18.20
CA ASN A 99 -12.28 27.83 -17.52
C ASN A 99 -11.03 27.09 -17.02
N THR A 100 -9.86 27.40 -17.60
CA THR A 100 -8.58 26.79 -17.26
C THR A 100 -8.02 27.20 -15.89
N THR A 101 -8.62 28.18 -15.22
CA THR A 101 -8.21 28.68 -13.90
C THR A 101 -9.26 28.52 -12.81
N SER A 102 -10.37 27.81 -13.09
CA SER A 102 -11.40 27.54 -12.08
C SER A 102 -10.89 26.61 -10.97
N LEU A 103 -11.30 26.88 -9.73
CA LEU A 103 -11.02 26.02 -8.57
C LEU A 103 -12.23 25.20 -8.12
N GLU A 104 -13.32 25.20 -8.90
CA GLU A 104 -14.61 24.56 -8.54
C GLU A 104 -14.43 23.17 -7.91
N PHE A 105 -13.64 22.30 -8.56
CA PHE A 105 -13.45 20.90 -8.15
C PHE A 105 -12.14 20.64 -7.39
N TRP A 106 -11.43 21.70 -6.95
CA TRP A 106 -10.15 21.55 -6.26
C TRP A 106 -10.31 20.74 -4.97
N GLN A 107 -11.32 21.10 -4.17
CA GLN A 107 -11.56 20.44 -2.89
C GLN A 107 -12.03 18.99 -3.08
N ASP A 108 -12.83 18.70 -4.11
CA ASP A 108 -13.22 17.32 -4.40
C ASP A 108 -12.00 16.45 -4.73
N CYS A 109 -11.08 16.97 -5.55
CA CYS A 109 -9.85 16.25 -5.91
C CYS A 109 -8.95 16.01 -4.69
N LEU A 110 -8.86 16.98 -3.77
CA LEU A 110 -8.16 16.78 -2.49
C LEU A 110 -8.85 15.72 -1.62
N ASN A 111 -10.18 15.75 -1.52
CA ASN A 111 -10.95 14.78 -0.74
C ASN A 111 -10.74 13.36 -1.30
N LEU A 112 -10.78 13.18 -2.61
CA LEU A 112 -10.47 11.90 -3.25
C LEU A 112 -9.08 11.40 -2.88
N ARG A 113 -8.06 12.27 -2.96
CA ARG A 113 -6.68 11.91 -2.56
C ARG A 113 -6.57 11.53 -1.10
N ASN A 114 -7.26 12.25 -0.21
CA ASN A 114 -7.29 11.95 1.22
C ASN A 114 -7.97 10.60 1.51
N LEU A 115 -8.97 10.24 0.71
CA LEU A 115 -9.62 8.92 0.72
C LEU A 115 -8.82 7.84 -0.02
N LYS A 116 -7.58 8.14 -0.43
CA LYS A 116 -6.69 7.24 -1.18
C LYS A 116 -7.28 6.79 -2.53
N ILE A 117 -8.18 7.58 -3.11
CA ILE A 117 -8.72 7.39 -4.46
C ILE A 117 -7.87 8.22 -5.43
N VAL A 118 -7.38 7.62 -6.52
CA VAL A 118 -6.57 8.32 -7.53
C VAL A 118 -7.46 9.05 -8.54
N PRO A 119 -7.48 10.40 -8.56
CA PRO A 119 -8.20 11.16 -9.58
C PRO A 119 -7.44 11.20 -10.91
N VAL A 120 -8.08 10.68 -11.98
CA VAL A 120 -7.55 10.68 -13.35
C VAL A 120 -8.46 11.51 -14.24
N PHE A 121 -7.91 12.50 -14.93
CA PHE A 121 -8.69 13.48 -15.70
C PHE A 121 -8.15 13.66 -17.12
N ALA A 122 -9.06 13.83 -18.08
CA ALA A 122 -8.73 14.35 -19.39
C ALA A 122 -8.23 15.81 -19.27
N ILE A 123 -7.21 16.20 -20.04
CA ILE A 123 -6.76 17.61 -20.07
C ILE A 123 -7.50 18.49 -21.08
N GLY A 124 -8.39 17.92 -21.89
CA GLY A 124 -9.21 18.64 -22.87
C GLY A 124 -8.74 18.52 -24.32
N ASN A 125 -9.58 19.01 -25.23
CA ASN A 125 -9.42 18.89 -26.69
C ASN A 125 -9.26 20.26 -27.38
N ASN A 126 -8.67 21.24 -26.69
CA ASN A 126 -8.55 22.63 -27.16
C ASN A 126 -7.13 22.98 -27.65
N GLY A 127 -6.31 21.97 -27.97
CA GLY A 127 -4.99 22.16 -28.55
C GLY A 127 -5.03 22.81 -29.93
N PRO A 128 -3.85 23.12 -30.52
CA PRO A 128 -2.49 22.82 -30.04
C PRO A 128 -1.86 23.99 -29.28
N GLY A 129 -2.63 25.01 -28.92
CA GLY A 129 -2.13 26.21 -28.24
C GLY A 129 -1.54 25.90 -26.86
N SER A 130 -0.54 26.68 -26.46
CA SER A 130 0.02 26.62 -25.09
C SER A 130 -1.03 27.03 -24.06
N GLY A 131 -1.05 26.37 -22.90
CA GLY A 131 -1.94 26.70 -21.78
C GLY A 131 -3.42 26.38 -22.03
N THR A 132 -3.70 25.42 -22.89
CA THR A 132 -5.06 24.98 -23.26
C THR A 132 -5.57 23.82 -22.41
N ALA A 133 -4.78 23.34 -21.45
CA ALA A 133 -5.18 22.32 -20.49
C ALA A 133 -6.29 22.83 -19.55
N SER A 134 -7.44 22.17 -19.60
CA SER A 134 -8.64 22.49 -18.83
C SER A 134 -8.55 22.02 -17.37
N THR A 135 -9.33 22.66 -16.51
CA THR A 135 -9.59 22.16 -15.15
C THR A 135 -10.63 21.03 -15.21
N PRO A 136 -10.60 20.03 -14.32
CA PRO A 136 -9.59 19.77 -13.28
C PRO A 136 -8.29 19.13 -13.78
N GLY A 137 -8.22 18.66 -15.03
CA GLY A 137 -7.07 17.89 -15.55
C GLY A 137 -5.71 18.59 -15.44
N ASN A 138 -5.71 19.92 -15.39
CA ASN A 138 -4.50 20.72 -15.21
C ASN A 138 -4.06 20.92 -13.75
N PHE A 139 -4.81 20.43 -12.75
CA PHE A 139 -4.42 20.52 -11.34
C PHE A 139 -3.18 19.64 -11.05
N PRO A 140 -2.26 20.06 -10.18
CA PRO A 140 -1.13 19.22 -9.75
C PRO A 140 -1.57 18.03 -8.88
N ILE A 141 -2.77 18.09 -8.30
CA ILE A 141 -3.33 17.06 -7.42
C ILE A 141 -4.10 15.96 -8.17
N VAL A 142 -4.00 15.90 -9.50
CA VAL A 142 -4.61 14.85 -10.34
C VAL A 142 -3.64 14.34 -11.38
N ILE A 143 -3.90 13.15 -11.92
CA ILE A 143 -3.22 12.66 -13.12
C ILE A 143 -3.97 13.20 -14.35
N GLY A 144 -3.37 14.16 -15.03
CA GLY A 144 -3.87 14.77 -16.26
C GLY A 144 -3.37 14.04 -17.49
N VAL A 145 -4.30 13.53 -18.31
CA VAL A 145 -4.03 12.66 -19.46
C VAL A 145 -4.30 13.38 -20.78
N GLY A 146 -3.27 13.42 -21.64
CA GLY A 146 -3.37 13.85 -23.04
C GLY A 146 -3.44 12.66 -24.02
N VAL A 147 -3.44 12.93 -25.32
CA VAL A 147 -3.60 11.89 -26.36
C VAL A 147 -2.32 11.60 -27.13
N SER A 148 -2.08 10.32 -27.41
CA SER A 148 -1.21 9.85 -28.51
C SER A 148 -2.03 9.16 -29.61
N ASP A 149 -1.53 9.23 -30.84
CA ASP A 149 -2.02 8.44 -31.97
C ASP A 149 -1.25 7.12 -32.14
N GLN A 150 -1.63 6.34 -33.17
CA GLN A 150 -0.99 5.06 -33.50
C GLN A 150 0.49 5.15 -33.91
N ASN A 151 0.96 6.35 -34.26
CA ASN A 151 2.35 6.63 -34.64
C ASN A 151 3.10 7.31 -33.48
N ASP A 152 2.54 7.30 -32.28
CA ASP A 152 3.09 7.94 -31.09
C ASP A 152 3.22 9.46 -31.18
N ASN A 153 2.43 10.12 -32.04
CA ASN A 153 2.36 11.57 -32.08
C ASN A 153 1.25 12.07 -31.17
N VAL A 154 1.43 13.27 -30.60
CA VAL A 154 0.35 13.99 -29.92
C VAL A 154 -0.49 14.74 -30.96
N PRO A 155 -1.78 14.39 -31.16
CA PRO A 155 -2.64 15.06 -32.15
C PRO A 155 -2.85 16.53 -31.82
N SER A 156 -3.10 17.35 -32.84
CA SER A 156 -3.24 18.81 -32.68
C SER A 156 -4.37 19.21 -31.73
N TYR A 157 -5.45 18.43 -31.64
CA TYR A 157 -6.56 18.73 -30.74
C TYR A 157 -6.23 18.47 -29.27
N SER A 158 -5.24 17.62 -28.94
CA SER A 158 -4.89 17.38 -27.54
C SER A 158 -4.45 18.69 -26.90
N SER A 159 -5.12 19.11 -25.83
CA SER A 159 -4.73 20.29 -25.06
C SER A 159 -3.28 20.17 -24.60
N ARG A 160 -2.67 21.31 -24.27
CA ARG A 160 -1.27 21.43 -23.90
C ARG A 160 -1.11 22.29 -22.66
N GLY A 161 -0.10 21.98 -21.86
CA GLY A 161 0.35 22.84 -20.79
C GLY A 161 1.02 24.13 -21.30
N PRO A 162 1.63 24.90 -20.41
CA PRO A 162 1.74 24.63 -18.98
C PRO A 162 0.41 24.88 -18.25
N ALA A 163 0.27 24.32 -17.06
CA ALA A 163 -0.74 24.73 -16.11
C ALA A 163 -0.54 26.20 -15.67
N PRO A 164 -1.60 26.87 -15.14
CA PRO A 164 -1.54 28.26 -14.72
C PRO A 164 -0.38 28.59 -13.77
N ASN A 165 0.27 29.75 -13.95
CA ASN A 165 1.30 30.24 -13.03
C ASN A 165 0.70 31.10 -11.91
N GLN A 166 -0.17 30.51 -11.09
CA GLN A 166 -0.84 31.19 -9.98
C GLN A 166 -1.16 30.20 -8.86
N TYR A 167 -1.44 30.71 -7.67
CA TYR A 167 -1.91 29.87 -6.57
C TYR A 167 -3.23 29.18 -6.96
N PRO A 168 -3.45 27.89 -6.62
CA PRO A 168 -2.53 26.96 -5.93
C PRO A 168 -1.56 26.19 -6.85
N TRP A 169 -1.66 26.29 -8.18
CA TRP A 169 -0.81 25.53 -9.11
C TRP A 169 0.67 25.78 -8.94
N ASN A 170 1.10 26.99 -8.60
CA ASN A 170 2.52 27.33 -8.47
C ASN A 170 3.08 27.08 -7.06
N ASP A 171 2.29 26.49 -6.15
CA ASP A 171 2.73 26.14 -4.80
C ASP A 171 3.24 24.69 -4.76
N PRO A 172 4.56 24.47 -4.52
CA PRO A 172 5.16 23.14 -4.48
C PRO A 172 4.56 22.19 -3.44
N VAL A 173 3.83 22.68 -2.42
CA VAL A 173 3.18 21.82 -1.43
C VAL A 173 2.17 20.86 -2.07
N TYR A 174 1.54 21.27 -3.17
CA TYR A 174 0.55 20.46 -3.89
C TYR A 174 1.18 19.61 -4.99
N TRP A 175 2.48 19.77 -5.28
CA TRP A 175 3.12 19.08 -6.38
C TRP A 175 3.41 17.62 -6.01
N PRO A 176 3.08 16.65 -6.89
CA PRO A 176 3.36 15.26 -6.64
C PRO A 176 4.86 14.97 -6.67
N ARG A 177 5.62 15.78 -7.43
CA ARG A 177 7.07 15.71 -7.56
C ARG A 177 7.68 17.13 -7.61
N PRO A 178 8.93 17.31 -7.14
CA PRO A 178 9.61 18.60 -7.23
C PRO A 178 9.80 19.13 -8.67
N ASP A 179 9.89 18.23 -9.65
CA ASP A 179 10.09 18.53 -11.06
C ASP A 179 8.78 18.71 -11.85
N TRP A 180 7.60 18.72 -11.20
CA TRP A 180 6.32 18.89 -11.88
C TRP A 180 6.26 20.21 -12.69
N ASN A 181 6.65 21.32 -12.04
CA ASN A 181 6.86 22.65 -12.64
C ASN A 181 5.81 23.07 -13.70
N ARG A 182 4.52 22.87 -13.40
CA ARG A 182 3.39 23.20 -14.27
C ARG A 182 3.33 22.45 -15.60
N THR A 183 4.10 21.40 -15.78
CA THR A 183 4.02 20.60 -17.00
C THR A 183 2.71 19.82 -17.03
N LYS A 184 1.94 20.00 -18.10
CA LYS A 184 0.73 19.23 -18.40
C LYS A 184 0.68 18.91 -19.90
N PRO A 185 0.11 17.77 -20.34
CA PRO A 185 -0.37 16.67 -19.52
C PRO A 185 0.76 16.06 -18.67
N ASP A 186 0.42 15.25 -17.66
CA ASP A 186 1.45 14.51 -16.92
C ASP A 186 1.94 13.34 -17.77
N ILE A 187 1.01 12.70 -18.49
CA ILE A 187 1.27 11.58 -19.40
C ILE A 187 0.28 11.60 -20.56
N VAL A 188 0.63 10.99 -21.69
CA VAL A 188 -0.30 10.74 -22.80
C VAL A 188 -0.59 9.24 -22.96
N ALA A 189 -1.76 8.91 -23.49
CA ALA A 189 -2.15 7.53 -23.79
C ALA A 189 -2.92 7.47 -25.12
N PRO A 190 -3.08 6.27 -25.72
CA PRO A 190 -3.80 6.10 -26.98
C PRO A 190 -5.21 6.69 -26.90
N GLY A 191 -5.54 7.60 -27.81
CA GLY A 191 -6.83 8.29 -27.80
C GLY A 191 -7.33 8.78 -29.16
N GLN A 192 -6.80 8.20 -30.23
CA GLN A 192 -7.24 8.45 -31.60
C GLN A 192 -7.66 7.11 -32.24
N ASN A 193 -8.88 7.07 -32.77
CA ASN A 193 -9.50 5.89 -33.39
C ASN A 193 -9.50 4.66 -32.48
N ILE A 194 -9.85 4.85 -31.21
CA ILE A 194 -9.97 3.76 -30.24
C ILE A 194 -11.30 3.06 -30.43
N ARG A 195 -11.32 1.73 -30.46
CA ARG A 195 -12.54 0.91 -30.43
C ARG A 195 -12.93 0.63 -28.98
N SER A 196 -14.20 0.82 -28.63
CA SER A 196 -14.72 0.44 -27.30
C SER A 196 -16.21 0.08 -27.34
N SER A 197 -16.75 -0.38 -26.22
CA SER A 197 -18.16 -0.76 -26.06
C SER A 197 -19.12 0.42 -26.21
N TRP A 198 -20.32 0.14 -26.69
CA TRP A 198 -21.40 1.10 -26.86
C TRP A 198 -22.71 0.55 -26.28
N PRO A 199 -23.66 1.39 -25.83
CA PRO A 199 -24.95 0.91 -25.34
C PRO A 199 -25.66 -0.01 -26.35
N GLY A 200 -26.37 -1.01 -25.84
CA GLY A 200 -27.02 -2.03 -26.67
C GLY A 200 -26.14 -3.22 -27.06
N GLY A 201 -24.91 -3.31 -26.52
CA GLY A 201 -24.01 -4.46 -26.71
C GLY A 201 -23.10 -4.36 -27.92
N GLY A 202 -23.05 -3.20 -28.59
CA GLY A 202 -22.20 -2.97 -29.75
C GLY A 202 -20.83 -2.38 -29.42
N TYR A 203 -20.09 -2.03 -30.46
CA TYR A 203 -18.80 -1.33 -30.38
C TYR A 203 -18.80 -0.11 -31.31
N GLN A 204 -18.06 0.93 -30.92
CA GLN A 204 -17.91 2.18 -31.67
C GLN A 204 -16.42 2.56 -31.72
N TYR A 205 -16.04 3.42 -32.67
CA TYR A 205 -14.75 4.09 -32.67
C TYR A 205 -14.89 5.56 -32.22
N SER A 206 -13.92 6.06 -31.44
CA SER A 206 -13.89 7.47 -31.02
C SER A 206 -12.47 8.03 -30.92
N THR A 207 -12.36 9.35 -30.94
CA THR A 207 -11.12 10.12 -30.97
C THR A 207 -11.26 11.35 -30.08
N CYS A 208 -10.64 11.34 -28.90
CA CYS A 208 -10.55 12.49 -27.97
C CYS A 208 -9.73 12.13 -26.71
N THR A 209 -9.38 13.12 -25.88
CA THR A 209 -8.75 12.88 -24.56
C THR A 209 -9.57 11.96 -23.65
N SER A 210 -10.91 11.99 -23.74
CA SER A 210 -11.79 11.08 -23.00
C SER A 210 -11.55 9.59 -23.33
N THR A 211 -10.92 9.28 -24.47
CA THR A 211 -10.55 7.89 -24.82
C THR A 211 -9.15 7.51 -24.31
N ALA A 212 -8.28 8.48 -24.04
CA ALA A 212 -6.95 8.25 -23.48
C ALA A 212 -6.98 8.07 -21.95
N THR A 213 -7.77 8.91 -21.25
CA THR A 213 -7.93 8.85 -19.78
C THR A 213 -8.24 7.46 -19.23
N PRO A 214 -9.20 6.67 -19.77
CA PRO A 214 -9.51 5.35 -19.24
C PRO A 214 -8.38 4.32 -19.40
N HIS A 215 -7.47 4.47 -20.38
CA HIS A 215 -6.29 3.59 -20.46
C HIS A 215 -5.38 3.77 -19.24
N VAL A 216 -5.17 5.02 -18.82
CA VAL A 216 -4.37 5.34 -17.63
C VAL A 216 -5.08 4.83 -16.38
N THR A 217 -6.40 5.01 -16.27
CA THR A 217 -7.17 4.44 -15.15
C THR A 217 -7.04 2.92 -15.07
N GLY A 218 -7.18 2.20 -16.18
CA GLY A 218 -6.99 0.74 -16.20
C GLY A 218 -5.56 0.34 -15.82
N GLY A 219 -4.56 1.07 -16.31
CA GLY A 219 -3.16 0.85 -15.93
C GLY A 219 -2.93 1.01 -14.42
N ILE A 220 -3.53 2.03 -13.81
CA ILE A 220 -3.48 2.24 -12.35
C ILE A 220 -4.09 1.05 -11.59
N LEU A 221 -5.22 0.50 -12.05
CA LEU A 221 -5.86 -0.65 -11.42
C LEU A 221 -4.97 -1.90 -11.47
N ILE A 222 -4.22 -2.11 -12.56
CA ILE A 222 -3.21 -3.19 -12.65
C ILE A 222 -2.10 -2.98 -11.61
N LEU A 223 -1.64 -1.75 -11.39
CA LEU A 223 -0.61 -1.50 -10.36
C LEU A 223 -1.16 -1.80 -8.95
N PHE A 224 -2.41 -1.43 -8.67
CA PHE A 224 -3.07 -1.74 -7.40
C PHE A 224 -3.33 -3.23 -7.19
N GLN A 225 -3.49 -4.01 -8.26
CA GLN A 225 -3.57 -5.46 -8.16
C GLN A 225 -2.27 -6.06 -7.63
N LYS A 226 -1.11 -5.54 -8.05
CA LYS A 226 0.20 -5.97 -7.53
C LYS A 226 0.46 -5.45 -6.11
N ASN A 227 0.09 -4.20 -5.84
CA ASN A 227 0.25 -3.59 -4.52
C ASN A 227 -0.96 -2.71 -4.17
N PRO A 228 -1.88 -3.18 -3.30
CA PRO A 228 -3.10 -2.45 -2.98
C PRO A 228 -2.87 -1.21 -2.09
N TYR A 229 -1.65 -1.02 -1.59
CA TYR A 229 -1.26 0.04 -0.65
C TYR A 229 -0.49 1.19 -1.31
N LEU A 230 -0.44 1.25 -2.64
CA LEU A 230 0.25 2.33 -3.34
C LEU A 230 -0.35 3.69 -3.01
N THR A 231 0.53 4.65 -2.68
CA THR A 231 0.13 6.05 -2.51
C THR A 231 -0.05 6.74 -3.87
N PHE A 232 -0.82 7.82 -3.92
CA PHE A 232 -0.96 8.64 -5.14
C PHE A 232 0.40 9.06 -5.72
N LYS A 233 1.35 9.50 -4.87
CA LYS A 233 2.68 9.92 -5.31
C LYS A 233 3.45 8.75 -5.94
N LYS A 234 3.34 7.54 -5.37
CA LYS A 234 4.00 6.35 -5.91
C LYS A 234 3.40 5.96 -7.27
N VAL A 235 2.07 5.90 -7.38
CA VAL A 235 1.37 5.67 -8.66
C VAL A 235 1.80 6.71 -9.70
N TYR A 236 1.77 7.99 -9.33
CA TYR A 236 2.19 9.09 -10.18
C TYR A 236 3.62 8.90 -10.70
N SER A 237 4.59 8.65 -9.82
CA SER A 237 5.98 8.42 -10.23
C SER A 237 6.17 7.16 -11.08
N LEU A 238 5.52 6.04 -10.73
CA LEU A 238 5.58 4.80 -11.51
C LEU A 238 5.11 5.00 -12.95
N LEU A 239 4.06 5.80 -13.16
CA LEU A 239 3.58 6.10 -14.51
C LEU A 239 4.57 7.00 -15.28
N LEU A 240 5.18 7.99 -14.61
CA LEU A 240 5.98 9.01 -15.29
C LEU A 240 7.44 8.61 -15.51
N ASP A 241 8.04 7.88 -14.57
CA ASP A 241 9.44 7.43 -14.65
C ASP A 241 9.61 6.34 -15.70
N TYR A 242 8.59 5.49 -15.85
CA TYR A 242 8.59 4.36 -16.79
C TYR A 242 7.78 4.62 -18.06
N ALA A 243 7.28 5.85 -18.24
CA ALA A 243 6.67 6.28 -19.49
C ALA A 243 7.64 6.11 -20.67
N ARG A 244 7.13 5.66 -21.81
CA ARG A 244 7.92 5.56 -23.03
C ARG A 244 8.12 6.95 -23.64
N ARG A 245 9.35 7.26 -24.02
CA ARG A 245 9.78 8.59 -24.48
C ARG A 245 10.24 8.55 -25.94
N PRO A 246 9.33 8.56 -26.93
CA PRO A 246 9.72 8.59 -28.34
C PRO A 246 10.56 9.84 -28.65
N SER A 247 11.50 9.72 -29.58
CA SER A 247 12.44 10.80 -29.93
C SER A 247 11.74 12.05 -30.44
N GLN A 248 10.61 11.91 -31.16
CA GLN A 248 9.86 13.07 -31.69
C GLN A 248 9.25 13.97 -30.60
N GLY A 249 9.10 13.46 -29.37
CA GLY A 249 8.61 14.24 -28.23
C GLY A 249 9.72 14.81 -27.36
N SER A 250 11.00 14.58 -27.66
CA SER A 250 12.12 15.08 -26.87
C SER A 250 12.26 16.61 -26.96
N PRO A 251 12.67 17.32 -25.89
CA PRO A 251 13.05 16.83 -24.56
C PRO A 251 11.84 16.53 -23.66
N TYR A 252 12.06 15.70 -22.64
CA TYR A 252 11.09 15.37 -21.60
C TYR A 252 11.52 15.92 -20.24
N PRO A 253 10.57 16.31 -19.38
CA PRO A 253 9.14 16.43 -19.68
C PRO A 253 8.84 17.66 -20.55
N ASN A 254 7.68 17.70 -21.21
CA ASN A 254 7.22 18.85 -21.99
C ASN A 254 5.70 19.02 -21.99
N ASN A 255 5.22 20.18 -22.44
CA ASN A 255 3.80 20.54 -22.41
C ASN A 255 2.91 19.86 -23.47
N SER A 256 3.44 18.90 -24.24
CA SER A 256 2.65 18.11 -25.20
C SER A 256 2.54 16.64 -24.76
N TYR A 257 3.66 16.00 -24.45
CA TYR A 257 3.72 14.60 -24.05
C TYR A 257 3.73 14.39 -22.52
N GLY A 258 3.91 15.46 -21.74
CA GLY A 258 4.23 15.31 -20.33
C GLY A 258 5.57 14.60 -20.16
N TRP A 259 5.57 13.53 -19.36
CA TRP A 259 6.73 12.66 -19.16
C TRP A 259 6.85 11.53 -20.19
N GLY A 260 5.87 11.37 -21.08
CA GLY A 260 5.88 10.37 -22.14
C GLY A 260 4.54 9.70 -22.38
N ILE A 261 4.59 8.59 -23.09
CA ILE A 261 3.44 7.73 -23.41
C ILE A 261 3.33 6.62 -22.34
N LEU A 262 2.11 6.37 -21.87
CA LEU A 262 1.79 5.30 -20.92
C LEU A 262 2.44 3.96 -21.31
N ASN A 263 3.14 3.35 -20.35
CA ASN A 263 3.74 2.02 -20.49
C ASN A 263 3.45 1.20 -19.23
N ILE A 264 2.29 0.53 -19.23
CA ILE A 264 1.79 -0.22 -18.07
C ILE A 264 2.74 -1.34 -17.68
N TYR A 265 3.31 -2.04 -18.65
CA TYR A 265 4.22 -3.16 -18.40
C TYR A 265 5.46 -2.72 -17.59
N GLN A 266 6.11 -1.64 -18.03
CA GLN A 266 7.29 -1.13 -17.31
C GLN A 266 6.92 -0.58 -15.93
N SER A 267 5.79 0.13 -15.81
CA SER A 267 5.29 0.57 -14.49
C SER A 267 4.98 -0.61 -13.55
N LEU A 268 4.42 -1.70 -14.06
CA LEU A 268 4.08 -2.90 -13.29
C LEU A 268 5.33 -3.65 -12.80
N LEU A 269 6.34 -3.80 -13.66
CA LEU A 269 7.61 -4.45 -13.28
C LEU A 269 8.26 -3.73 -12.08
N HIS A 270 8.21 -2.40 -12.08
CA HIS A 270 8.84 -1.57 -11.04
C HIS A 270 7.88 -1.17 -9.91
N THR A 271 6.63 -1.64 -9.94
CA THR A 271 5.72 -1.50 -8.80
C THR A 271 6.24 -2.37 -7.66
N PRO A 272 6.53 -1.82 -6.48
CA PRO A 272 7.14 -2.59 -5.40
C PRO A 272 6.15 -3.59 -4.82
N SER A 273 6.66 -4.73 -4.35
CA SER A 273 5.83 -5.71 -3.63
C SER A 273 5.42 -5.17 -2.26
N PRO A 274 4.20 -5.48 -1.78
CA PRO A 274 3.85 -5.27 -0.38
C PRO A 274 4.46 -6.32 0.56
N TRP A 275 4.99 -7.43 0.01
CA TRP A 275 5.56 -8.56 0.74
C TRP A 275 6.89 -8.99 0.11
N GLU A 276 7.89 -9.30 0.93
CA GLU A 276 9.14 -9.91 0.47
C GLU A 276 9.52 -11.06 1.40
N THR A 277 10.19 -12.08 0.86
CA THR A 277 10.57 -13.30 1.61
C THR A 277 12.06 -13.29 1.83
N HIS A 278 12.47 -13.41 3.10
CA HIS A 278 13.84 -13.77 3.45
C HIS A 278 14.00 -15.29 3.34
N ASP A 279 14.94 -15.77 2.52
CA ASP A 279 15.20 -17.19 2.26
C ASP A 279 16.70 -17.46 1.95
N CYS A 280 17.53 -17.34 2.98
CA CYS A 280 18.97 -17.58 2.90
C CYS A 280 19.47 -18.91 3.49
N GLY A 281 18.56 -19.81 3.89
CA GLY A 281 18.96 -20.94 4.70
C GLY A 281 17.81 -21.79 5.21
N GLU A 282 17.86 -22.16 6.50
CA GLU A 282 16.95 -23.11 7.13
C GLU A 282 15.62 -22.48 7.56
N ILE A 283 15.58 -21.15 7.74
CA ILE A 283 14.34 -20.42 8.02
C ILE A 283 13.93 -19.58 6.82
N THR A 284 12.63 -19.53 6.53
CA THR A 284 12.03 -18.52 5.67
C THR A 284 11.13 -17.59 6.47
N LEU A 285 11.11 -16.30 6.14
CA LEU A 285 10.21 -15.33 6.76
C LEU A 285 9.74 -14.29 5.76
N VAL A 286 8.43 -14.20 5.57
CA VAL A 286 7.79 -13.15 4.80
C VAL A 286 7.60 -11.90 5.66
N VAL A 287 8.08 -10.76 5.16
CA VAL A 287 7.94 -9.44 5.79
C VAL A 287 7.17 -8.49 4.89
N SER A 288 6.41 -7.57 5.48
CA SER A 288 5.60 -6.60 4.75
C SER A 288 6.05 -5.15 4.91
N ASN A 289 5.42 -4.26 4.13
CA ASN A 289 5.56 -2.82 4.27
C ASN A 289 4.58 -2.21 5.28
N MET A 290 3.95 -3.05 6.09
CA MET A 290 2.90 -2.65 7.04
C MET A 290 3.11 -3.29 8.43
N GLY A 291 4.34 -3.72 8.73
CA GLY A 291 4.70 -4.30 10.03
C GLY A 291 4.16 -5.72 10.27
N VAL A 292 3.41 -6.29 9.33
CA VAL A 292 2.89 -7.66 9.36
C VAL A 292 3.95 -8.66 8.90
N PHE A 293 4.01 -9.80 9.57
CA PHE A 293 4.73 -10.99 9.15
C PHE A 293 3.77 -11.94 8.44
N GLY A 294 4.18 -12.45 7.28
CA GLY A 294 3.44 -13.44 6.53
C GLY A 294 3.89 -14.86 6.88
N GLU A 295 4.08 -15.70 5.88
CA GLU A 295 4.54 -17.08 6.05
C GLU A 295 5.92 -17.15 6.73
N CYS A 296 6.09 -18.11 7.63
CA CYS A 296 7.37 -18.45 8.24
C CYS A 296 7.50 -19.97 8.32
N SER A 297 8.62 -20.55 7.89
CA SER A 297 8.86 -22.01 7.94
C SER A 297 10.23 -22.34 8.50
N TYR A 298 10.32 -23.50 9.16
CA TYR A 298 11.55 -24.11 9.64
C TYR A 298 11.34 -25.60 9.94
N PRO A 299 12.25 -26.51 9.54
CA PRO A 299 13.39 -26.27 8.65
C PRO A 299 12.91 -25.93 7.23
N HIS A 300 13.81 -25.46 6.38
CA HIS A 300 13.45 -24.94 5.06
C HIS A 300 12.72 -26.01 4.22
N GLY A 301 11.63 -25.60 3.58
CA GLY A 301 10.73 -26.49 2.83
C GLY A 301 9.73 -27.25 3.70
N SER A 302 9.64 -26.98 5.01
CA SER A 302 8.53 -27.43 5.86
C SER A 302 7.24 -26.66 5.55
N LEU A 303 6.15 -27.06 6.22
CA LEU A 303 4.91 -26.30 6.19
C LEU A 303 5.10 -24.95 6.91
N TYR A 304 4.30 -23.94 6.53
CA TYR A 304 4.33 -22.65 7.21
C TYR A 304 3.76 -22.77 8.62
N HIS A 305 4.50 -22.28 9.60
CA HIS A 305 4.17 -22.40 11.02
C HIS A 305 3.61 -21.10 11.61
N LEU A 306 3.77 -19.95 10.93
CA LEU A 306 3.20 -18.67 11.40
C LEU A 306 1.87 -18.41 10.70
N TYR A 307 0.81 -18.27 11.49
CA TYR A 307 -0.52 -17.93 10.99
C TYR A 307 -0.71 -16.43 10.87
N ALA A 308 -0.33 -15.68 11.90
CA ALA A 308 -0.39 -14.23 11.93
C ALA A 308 0.78 -13.66 12.74
N GLY A 309 1.29 -12.50 12.33
CA GLY A 309 2.28 -11.80 13.13
C GLY A 309 2.32 -10.32 12.81
N SER A 310 2.57 -9.48 13.81
CA SER A 310 2.70 -8.04 13.60
C SER A 310 3.66 -7.41 14.58
N PHE A 311 4.38 -6.39 14.11
CA PHE A 311 5.00 -5.38 14.96
C PHE A 311 3.95 -4.43 15.52
N SER A 312 4.05 -4.13 16.81
CA SER A 312 3.06 -3.34 17.52
C SER A 312 3.73 -2.34 18.46
N ILE A 313 3.10 -1.19 18.59
CA ILE A 313 3.50 -0.17 19.56
C ILE A 313 2.29 0.30 20.36
N GLY A 314 2.52 0.84 21.53
CA GLY A 314 1.43 1.48 22.28
C GLY A 314 1.94 2.19 23.52
N THR A 315 1.14 3.12 24.04
CA THR A 315 1.43 3.82 25.30
C THR A 315 0.42 3.43 26.35
N VAL A 316 -0.80 3.93 26.16
CA VAL A 316 -2.01 3.71 26.95
C VAL A 316 -3.15 3.93 25.96
N MET A 317 -4.32 3.35 26.23
CA MET A 317 -5.50 3.58 25.40
C MET A 317 -5.77 5.09 25.22
N PRO A 318 -6.18 5.53 24.02
CA PRO A 318 -6.46 4.72 22.82
C PRO A 318 -5.26 4.56 21.87
N TYR A 319 -4.02 4.78 22.33
CA TYR A 319 -2.85 4.63 21.48
C TYR A 319 -2.23 3.24 21.58
N VAL A 320 -2.75 2.36 20.71
CA VAL A 320 -2.15 1.11 20.26
C VAL A 320 -2.10 1.19 18.75
N ILE A 321 -1.05 0.66 18.14
CA ILE A 321 -0.87 0.64 16.69
C ILE A 321 -0.34 -0.72 16.33
N ASP A 322 -1.12 -1.50 15.60
CA ASP A 322 -0.69 -2.75 15.01
C ASP A 322 -1.46 -3.10 13.73
N ARG A 323 -1.26 -4.33 13.26
CA ARG A 323 -2.03 -4.98 12.18
C ARG A 323 -2.14 -6.47 12.49
N TYR A 324 -2.27 -6.81 13.77
CA TYR A 324 -2.43 -8.19 14.19
C TYR A 324 -3.84 -8.65 13.80
N TYR A 325 -3.95 -9.79 13.12
CA TYR A 325 -5.16 -10.27 12.44
C TYR A 325 -5.83 -9.23 11.51
N TYR A 326 -6.92 -8.58 11.96
CA TYR A 326 -7.78 -7.75 11.12
C TYR A 326 -7.58 -6.25 11.33
N ASP A 327 -6.61 -5.86 12.17
CA ASP A 327 -6.27 -4.46 12.41
C ASP A 327 -5.57 -3.82 11.18
N GLU A 328 -5.77 -2.52 11.01
CA GLU A 328 -5.26 -1.75 9.87
C GLU A 328 -4.47 -0.47 10.22
N ASP A 329 -3.96 -0.32 11.43
CA ASP A 329 -3.38 0.95 11.89
C ASP A 329 -2.07 1.35 11.19
N TRP A 330 -1.17 0.40 10.91
CA TRP A 330 0.07 0.72 10.18
C TRP A 330 -0.20 1.04 8.73
N ILE A 331 0.02 2.29 8.31
CA ILE A 331 -0.16 2.70 6.93
C ILE A 331 1.18 2.71 6.18
N PRO A 332 1.33 1.94 5.09
CA PRO A 332 2.54 1.97 4.28
C PRO A 332 2.87 3.37 3.75
N ILE A 333 4.13 3.77 3.93
CA ILE A 333 4.69 4.99 3.31
C ILE A 333 5.29 4.65 1.95
N ASP A 334 5.94 3.49 1.85
CA ASP A 334 6.52 2.95 0.62
C ASP A 334 6.33 1.42 0.56
N GLY A 335 6.82 0.76 -0.49
CA GLY A 335 6.89 -0.69 -0.59
C GLY A 335 7.96 -1.33 0.30
N VAL A 336 8.00 -2.66 0.30
CA VAL A 336 9.17 -3.40 0.79
C VAL A 336 10.17 -3.47 -0.35
N TYR A 337 11.45 -3.32 -0.01
CA TYR A 337 12.55 -3.52 -0.94
C TYR A 337 13.43 -4.64 -0.40
N MET A 338 13.76 -5.61 -1.25
CA MET A 338 14.69 -6.69 -0.96
C MET A 338 15.98 -6.50 -1.78
N TYR A 339 17.13 -6.72 -1.16
CA TYR A 339 18.45 -6.61 -1.79
C TYR A 339 19.23 -7.91 -1.59
N GLU A 340 19.61 -8.55 -2.70
CA GLU A 340 20.25 -9.88 -2.72
C GLU A 340 21.41 -9.92 -3.75
N PRO A 341 22.69 -10.05 -3.35
CA PRO A 341 23.22 -9.95 -1.99
C PRO A 341 23.43 -8.50 -1.51
N TYR A 342 23.49 -8.30 -0.20
CA TYR A 342 23.89 -7.01 0.41
C TYR A 342 24.95 -7.23 1.50
N PRO A 343 26.24 -7.41 1.16
CA PRO A 343 27.27 -7.72 2.14
C PRO A 343 27.31 -6.72 3.32
N PRO A 344 27.39 -7.16 4.59
CA PRO A 344 27.65 -8.53 5.06
C PRO A 344 26.41 -9.45 5.16
N PHE A 345 25.25 -9.01 4.69
CA PHE A 345 24.00 -9.77 4.63
C PHE A 345 23.89 -10.54 3.32
N CYS A 346 23.23 -11.69 3.37
CA CYS A 346 22.83 -12.38 2.15
C CYS A 346 21.55 -11.75 1.59
N GLU A 347 20.58 -11.40 2.43
CA GLU A 347 19.47 -10.54 2.05
C GLU A 347 19.31 -9.40 3.06
N TYR A 348 18.96 -8.23 2.54
CA TYR A 348 18.57 -7.08 3.33
C TYR A 348 17.22 -6.59 2.85
N SER A 349 16.25 -6.47 3.76
CA SER A 349 14.96 -5.87 3.46
C SER A 349 14.77 -4.52 4.14
N TYR A 350 14.04 -3.62 3.48
CA TYR A 350 13.68 -2.31 4.00
C TYR A 350 12.22 -2.01 3.74
N ALA A 351 11.53 -1.51 4.76
CA ALA A 351 10.16 -1.03 4.68
C ALA A 351 9.96 0.21 5.56
N SER A 352 8.93 1.00 5.26
CA SER A 352 8.53 2.13 6.09
C SER A 352 7.03 2.36 6.08
N TYR A 353 6.48 2.65 7.25
CA TYR A 353 5.05 2.84 7.50
C TYR A 353 4.83 3.80 8.67
N SER A 354 3.61 4.35 8.80
CA SER A 354 3.24 5.33 9.83
C SER A 354 2.02 4.92 10.63
N ASP A 355 1.92 5.46 11.85
CA ASP A 355 0.78 5.33 12.78
C ASP A 355 -0.50 6.07 12.33
N SER A 356 -0.55 6.53 11.08
CA SER A 356 -1.63 7.39 10.59
C SER A 356 -2.98 6.69 10.41
N GLY A 357 -3.04 5.37 10.60
CA GLY A 357 -4.26 4.58 10.56
C GLY A 357 -4.91 4.41 11.93
N GLY A 358 -4.15 4.63 13.02
CA GLY A 358 -4.60 4.40 14.39
C GLY A 358 -5.73 5.29 14.87
N GLU A 359 -6.43 4.82 15.90
CA GLU A 359 -7.48 5.59 16.60
C GLU A 359 -6.94 6.94 17.11
N GLU A 360 -5.71 6.94 17.63
CA GLU A 360 -4.94 8.15 17.93
C GLU A 360 -3.64 8.19 17.10
N ILE A 361 -3.36 9.32 16.47
CA ILE A 361 -2.14 9.52 15.66
C ILE A 361 -1.15 10.39 16.45
N LYS A 362 0.06 9.87 16.68
CA LYS A 362 1.15 10.59 17.35
C LYS A 362 2.31 10.99 16.42
N GLY A 363 2.20 10.69 15.12
CA GLY A 363 3.18 11.07 14.10
C GLY A 363 4.44 10.22 14.13
N ILE A 364 4.29 8.94 14.48
CA ILE A 364 5.37 7.96 14.46
C ILE A 364 5.54 7.38 13.06
N ILE A 365 6.77 7.46 12.56
CA ILE A 365 7.21 6.73 11.36
C ILE A 365 8.13 5.60 11.78
N VAL A 366 7.83 4.39 11.33
CA VAL A 366 8.67 3.21 11.52
C VAL A 366 9.49 2.97 10.26
N LYS A 367 10.79 2.72 10.44
CA LYS A 367 11.63 2.04 9.45
C LYS A 367 11.88 0.63 9.93
N GLN A 368 11.48 -0.35 9.15
CA GLN A 368 11.75 -1.78 9.38
C GLN A 368 12.94 -2.20 8.51
N LYS A 369 13.86 -2.95 9.10
CA LYS A 369 15.05 -3.50 8.45
C LYS A 369 15.17 -4.99 8.76
N GLY A 370 15.18 -5.83 7.74
CA GLY A 370 15.39 -7.28 7.89
C GLY A 370 16.78 -7.70 7.44
N PHE A 371 17.39 -8.65 8.14
CA PHE A 371 18.74 -9.15 7.86
C PHE A 371 18.78 -10.68 7.92
N THR A 372 19.36 -11.29 6.90
CA THR A 372 19.72 -12.71 6.86
C THR A 372 21.21 -12.91 6.53
N PHE A 373 21.70 -14.12 6.79
CA PHE A 373 23.11 -14.47 6.73
C PHE A 373 23.34 -15.75 5.93
N SER A 374 24.46 -15.80 5.19
CA SER A 374 24.79 -16.96 4.35
C SER A 374 25.69 -17.97 5.07
N GLU A 375 26.30 -17.57 6.19
CA GLU A 375 27.14 -18.43 7.02
C GLU A 375 26.30 -19.58 7.60
N GLU A 376 26.79 -20.83 7.49
CA GLU A 376 26.04 -22.06 7.83
C GLU A 376 25.43 -22.03 9.23
N ASN A 377 26.13 -21.46 10.22
CA ASN A 377 25.68 -21.38 11.61
C ASN A 377 24.76 -20.18 11.91
N LEU A 378 24.34 -19.41 10.90
CA LEU A 378 23.49 -18.22 11.03
C LEU A 378 22.23 -18.30 10.15
N ARG A 379 21.91 -19.50 9.64
CA ARG A 379 20.82 -19.74 8.67
C ARG A 379 19.46 -20.05 9.30
N ASP A 380 19.41 -20.18 10.62
CA ASP A 380 18.23 -20.61 11.37
C ASP A 380 17.42 -19.45 11.96
N PHE A 381 17.81 -18.20 11.67
CA PHE A 381 17.12 -17.03 12.19
C PHE A 381 17.10 -15.87 11.19
N VAL A 382 16.10 -15.01 11.35
CA VAL A 382 16.00 -13.69 10.69
C VAL A 382 16.01 -12.62 11.78
N ILE A 383 16.78 -11.55 11.56
CA ILE A 383 16.78 -10.39 12.46
C ILE A 383 15.93 -9.28 11.85
N ILE A 384 15.02 -8.73 12.64
CA ILE A 384 14.22 -7.56 12.25
C ILE A 384 14.48 -6.41 13.23
N GLU A 385 14.89 -5.26 12.70
CA GLU A 385 15.11 -4.02 13.43
C GLU A 385 14.06 -2.98 13.06
N TYR A 386 13.55 -2.28 14.06
CA TYR A 386 12.61 -1.19 13.93
C TYR A 386 13.23 0.09 14.48
N ILE A 387 13.19 1.15 13.68
CA ILE A 387 13.57 2.51 14.08
C ILE A 387 12.30 3.34 14.08
N LEU A 388 11.87 3.80 15.25
CA LEU A 388 10.66 4.60 15.43
C LEU A 388 11.08 6.06 15.54
N LYS A 389 10.66 6.89 14.58
CA LYS A 389 10.93 8.32 14.55
C LYS A 389 9.68 9.11 14.88
N ASN A 390 9.79 10.04 15.83
CA ASN A 390 8.75 11.01 16.09
C ASN A 390 8.88 12.18 15.11
N THR A 391 7.91 12.32 14.22
CA THR A 391 7.85 13.41 13.23
C THR A 391 6.88 14.53 13.60
N SER A 392 6.19 14.38 14.74
CA SER A 392 5.31 15.41 15.28
C SER A 392 6.08 16.52 15.99
N SER A 393 5.36 17.55 16.42
CA SER A 393 5.89 18.65 17.24
C SER A 393 5.81 18.36 18.75
N GLN A 394 5.24 17.23 19.16
CA GLN A 394 5.03 16.88 20.57
C GLN A 394 5.83 15.64 20.97
N PRO A 395 6.37 15.56 22.20
CA PRO A 395 7.02 14.34 22.66
C PRO A 395 6.01 13.20 22.84
N VAL A 396 6.46 11.97 22.56
CA VAL A 396 5.70 10.74 22.81
C VAL A 396 6.35 10.00 23.98
N PHE A 397 5.62 9.87 25.08
CA PHE A 397 6.12 9.23 26.30
C PHE A 397 5.49 7.87 26.51
N GLY A 398 6.21 6.96 27.16
CA GLY A 398 5.62 5.72 27.62
C GLY A 398 5.42 4.66 26.55
N ILE A 399 6.13 4.71 25.42
CA ILE A 399 5.89 3.78 24.31
C ILE A 399 6.51 2.42 24.60
N TYR A 400 5.70 1.37 24.52
CA TYR A 400 6.14 -0.01 24.45
C TYR A 400 6.20 -0.43 22.98
N SER A 401 7.14 -1.31 22.64
CA SER A 401 7.29 -1.82 21.29
C SER A 401 7.55 -3.32 21.36
N GLY A 402 6.77 -4.08 20.61
CA GLY A 402 6.80 -5.53 20.66
C GLY A 402 6.36 -6.17 19.35
N ILE A 403 6.41 -7.49 19.32
CA ILE A 403 5.84 -8.29 18.25
C ILE A 403 4.87 -9.29 18.85
N PHE A 404 3.76 -9.49 18.13
CA PHE A 404 2.82 -10.58 18.37
C PHE A 404 3.00 -11.61 17.27
N LEU A 405 3.02 -12.90 17.63
CA LEU A 405 3.20 -14.01 16.70
C LEU A 405 2.30 -15.19 17.09
N ASP A 406 1.42 -15.58 16.18
CA ASP A 406 0.51 -16.72 16.27
C ASP A 406 1.10 -17.93 15.55
N TRP A 407 1.53 -18.92 16.31
CA TRP A 407 2.18 -20.09 15.72
C TRP A 407 1.16 -21.24 15.63
N ASP A 408 1.05 -21.81 14.43
CA ASP A 408 0.29 -23.00 14.09
C ASP A 408 1.26 -24.13 13.71
N ILE A 409 2.13 -24.54 14.65
CA ILE A 409 3.16 -25.56 14.38
C ILE A 409 2.50 -26.93 14.21
N ASN A 410 1.44 -27.20 14.95
CA ASN A 410 0.61 -28.39 14.78
C ASN A 410 -0.51 -28.18 13.75
N HIS A 411 -0.28 -28.61 12.52
CA HIS A 411 -1.20 -28.43 11.39
C HIS A 411 -2.50 -29.26 11.47
N SER A 412 -2.62 -30.17 12.45
CA SER A 412 -3.80 -31.04 12.56
C SER A 412 -4.93 -30.40 13.36
N ASN A 413 -4.59 -29.63 14.41
CA ASN A 413 -5.56 -29.01 15.30
C ASN A 413 -5.05 -27.72 15.97
N PHE A 414 -3.92 -27.18 15.52
CA PHE A 414 -3.32 -25.92 15.97
C PHE A 414 -2.91 -25.91 17.46
N ALA A 415 -2.92 -27.09 18.11
CA ALA A 415 -2.57 -27.20 19.51
C ALA A 415 -1.05 -27.32 19.71
N ASP A 416 -0.47 -26.24 20.21
CA ASP A 416 0.97 -26.07 20.45
C ASP A 416 1.27 -25.93 21.95
N TYR A 417 2.51 -26.22 22.33
CA TYR A 417 3.02 -25.94 23.66
C TYR A 417 3.85 -24.65 23.63
N GLY A 418 3.84 -23.87 24.72
CA GLY A 418 4.55 -22.58 24.77
C GLY A 418 5.30 -22.33 26.07
N GLY A 419 6.39 -21.57 25.98
CA GLY A 419 7.20 -21.16 27.13
C GLY A 419 8.03 -19.90 26.87
N THR A 420 8.73 -19.45 27.91
CA THR A 420 9.62 -18.28 27.87
C THR A 420 11.00 -18.60 28.43
N ASP A 421 12.01 -17.86 27.99
CA ASP A 421 13.38 -17.87 28.54
C ASP A 421 13.81 -16.42 28.80
N SER A 422 13.73 -16.02 30.07
CA SER A 422 14.08 -14.65 30.49
C SER A 422 15.57 -14.33 30.31
N SER A 423 16.46 -15.33 30.37
CA SER A 423 17.90 -15.14 30.17
C SER A 423 18.23 -14.71 28.74
N ARG A 424 17.42 -15.17 27.78
CA ARG A 424 17.53 -14.84 26.35
C ARG A 424 16.55 -13.77 25.89
N SER A 425 15.67 -13.30 26.77
CA SER A 425 14.54 -12.43 26.41
C SER A 425 13.67 -13.03 25.31
N MET A 426 13.34 -14.32 25.42
CA MET A 426 12.70 -15.12 24.38
C MET A 426 11.33 -15.65 24.83
N ALA A 427 10.39 -15.71 23.89
CA ALA A 427 9.19 -16.56 23.96
C ALA A 427 9.23 -17.57 22.80
N TYR A 428 8.71 -18.77 23.02
CA TYR A 428 8.74 -19.83 22.03
C TYR A 428 7.50 -20.73 22.12
N GLN A 429 7.20 -21.37 21.00
CA GLN A 429 6.20 -22.41 20.87
C GLN A 429 6.78 -23.64 20.20
N TYR A 430 6.18 -24.81 20.41
CA TYR A 430 6.64 -26.04 19.83
C TYR A 430 5.55 -27.10 19.69
N TYR A 431 5.74 -27.94 18.68
CA TYR A 431 5.02 -29.20 18.51
C TYR A 431 5.98 -30.26 17.95
N GLY A 432 5.97 -31.45 18.56
CA GLY A 432 6.90 -32.52 18.21
C GLY A 432 8.35 -32.07 18.44
N ASN A 433 9.15 -32.06 17.38
CA ASN A 433 10.54 -31.60 17.40
C ASN A 433 10.73 -30.19 16.83
N ILE A 434 9.68 -29.53 16.33
CA ILE A 434 9.79 -28.18 15.77
C ILE A 434 9.56 -27.15 16.87
N TYR A 435 10.54 -26.28 17.08
CA TYR A 435 10.48 -25.15 18.01
C TYR A 435 10.61 -23.86 17.21
N MET A 436 9.61 -22.97 17.33
CA MET A 436 9.66 -21.61 16.78
C MET A 436 9.72 -20.61 17.92
N GLY A 437 10.55 -19.59 17.79
CA GLY A 437 10.72 -18.61 18.85
C GLY A 437 11.08 -17.22 18.34
N SER A 438 10.86 -16.25 19.22
CA SER A 438 11.32 -14.88 19.01
C SER A 438 12.00 -14.33 20.26
N ALA A 439 13.00 -13.47 20.06
CA ALA A 439 13.76 -12.88 21.16
C ALA A 439 14.08 -11.39 20.95
N ILE A 440 14.07 -10.63 22.04
CA ILE A 440 14.45 -9.21 22.04
C ILE A 440 15.96 -9.09 22.01
N LEU A 441 16.51 -8.60 20.89
CA LEU A 441 17.93 -8.35 20.71
C LEU A 441 18.35 -6.93 21.11
N TYR A 442 17.50 -5.95 20.83
CA TYR A 442 17.67 -4.57 21.27
C TYR A 442 16.37 -4.01 21.87
N PRO A 443 16.40 -3.34 23.03
CA PRO A 443 17.56 -2.99 23.88
C PRO A 443 18.42 -4.20 24.28
N GLU A 444 19.70 -4.02 24.61
CA GLU A 444 20.54 -5.18 24.99
C GLU A 444 20.07 -5.87 26.28
N ARG A 445 20.39 -7.17 26.41
CA ARG A 445 20.17 -7.94 27.65
C ARG A 445 20.80 -7.18 28.83
N GLY A 446 20.04 -7.00 29.91
CA GLY A 446 20.46 -6.21 31.08
C GLY A 446 20.06 -4.72 31.06
N SER A 447 19.45 -4.24 29.97
CA SER A 447 18.78 -2.94 29.95
C SER A 447 17.76 -2.81 31.11
N PRO A 448 17.62 -1.63 31.74
CA PRO A 448 16.67 -1.40 32.83
C PRO A 448 15.20 -1.32 32.37
N LEU A 449 14.95 -1.38 31.06
CA LEU A 449 13.61 -1.33 30.50
C LEU A 449 12.82 -2.60 30.83
N ILE A 450 11.51 -2.44 31.03
CA ILE A 450 10.58 -3.55 31.20
C ILE A 450 10.61 -4.39 29.92
N ARG A 451 10.66 -5.71 30.10
CA ARG A 451 10.50 -6.70 29.03
C ARG A 451 9.34 -7.58 29.37
N ASN A 452 8.30 -7.58 28.54
CA ASN A 452 7.29 -8.63 28.63
C ASN A 452 7.70 -9.79 27.73
N LEU A 453 7.56 -11.00 28.27
CA LEU A 453 7.67 -12.26 27.53
C LEU A 453 6.45 -13.07 27.92
N SER A 454 5.53 -13.27 26.97
CA SER A 454 4.25 -13.88 27.28
C SER A 454 3.80 -14.84 26.20
N ILE A 455 3.16 -15.91 26.66
CA ILE A 455 2.24 -16.72 25.88
C ILE A 455 0.86 -16.06 25.97
N ILE A 456 0.09 -16.12 24.88
CA ILE A 456 -1.30 -15.66 24.78
C ILE A 456 -2.14 -16.89 24.50
N ARG A 457 -3.17 -17.12 25.31
CA ARG A 457 -4.16 -18.18 25.05
C ARG A 457 -5.24 -17.62 24.15
N ASN A 458 -5.28 -18.07 22.90
CA ASN A 458 -6.19 -17.51 21.90
C ASN A 458 -7.67 -17.70 22.27
N GLU A 459 -8.00 -18.83 22.89
CA GLU A 459 -9.33 -19.10 23.43
C GLU A 459 -9.83 -18.06 24.44
N GLU A 460 -8.92 -17.42 25.18
CA GLU A 460 -9.24 -16.47 26.25
C GLU A 460 -9.20 -15.01 25.76
N TYR A 461 -8.24 -14.68 24.89
CA TYR A 461 -7.93 -13.28 24.55
C TYR A 461 -8.18 -12.90 23.09
N VAL A 462 -8.32 -13.87 22.19
CA VAL A 462 -8.48 -13.63 20.74
C VAL A 462 -9.88 -14.07 20.26
N TYR A 463 -10.21 -15.34 20.41
CA TYR A 463 -11.45 -15.92 19.88
C TYR A 463 -12.74 -15.23 20.36
N PRO A 464 -12.87 -14.78 21.63
CA PRO A 464 -14.07 -14.08 22.06
C PRO A 464 -14.33 -12.77 21.30
N TYR A 465 -13.31 -12.24 20.64
CA TYR A 465 -13.35 -10.97 19.91
C TYR A 465 -13.13 -11.13 18.41
N LEU A 466 -12.74 -12.33 17.96
CA LEU A 466 -12.27 -12.62 16.59
C LEU A 466 -11.03 -11.81 16.17
N ASP A 467 -10.32 -11.25 17.16
CA ASP A 467 -9.15 -10.38 17.03
C ASP A 467 -8.48 -10.22 18.41
N LEU A 468 -7.35 -9.53 18.52
CA LEU A 468 -6.77 -9.10 19.79
C LEU A 468 -7.07 -7.60 20.03
N PRO A 469 -8.11 -7.24 20.80
CA PRO A 469 -8.47 -5.83 20.97
C PRO A 469 -7.33 -5.01 21.59
N ASP A 470 -7.17 -3.75 21.17
CA ASP A 470 -6.18 -2.80 21.71
C ASP A 470 -6.13 -2.75 23.23
N SER A 471 -7.31 -2.77 23.85
CA SER A 471 -7.45 -2.75 25.32
C SER A 471 -6.86 -3.96 26.04
N ILE A 472 -6.60 -5.04 25.29
CA ILE A 472 -5.91 -6.27 25.72
C ILE A 472 -4.48 -6.25 25.20
N ALA A 473 -4.25 -5.91 23.93
CA ALA A 473 -2.92 -5.84 23.31
C ALA A 473 -1.96 -4.95 24.13
N ILE A 474 -2.42 -3.78 24.58
CA ILE A 474 -1.60 -2.88 25.41
C ILE A 474 -1.16 -3.50 26.73
N LYS A 475 -1.95 -4.40 27.31
CA LYS A 475 -1.63 -5.07 28.58
C LYS A 475 -0.53 -6.10 28.40
N PHE A 476 -0.51 -6.80 27.26
CA PHE A 476 0.63 -7.63 26.89
C PHE A 476 1.85 -6.77 26.54
N LEU A 477 1.70 -5.67 25.80
CA LEU A 477 2.82 -4.79 25.48
C LEU A 477 3.49 -4.20 26.73
N ASN A 478 2.72 -3.79 27.73
CA ASN A 478 3.27 -3.20 28.97
C ASN A 478 3.53 -4.21 30.10
N GLY A 479 3.21 -5.49 29.88
CA GLY A 479 3.44 -6.58 30.83
C GLY A 479 2.47 -6.63 32.02
N THR A 480 1.37 -5.86 32.00
CA THR A 480 0.30 -6.04 33.01
C THR A 480 -0.50 -7.33 32.80
N LEU A 481 -0.47 -7.89 31.58
CA LEU A 481 -0.76 -9.29 31.30
C LEU A 481 0.52 -9.99 30.84
N SER A 482 0.87 -11.10 31.50
CA SER A 482 2.08 -11.86 31.22
C SER A 482 1.93 -13.30 31.71
N PHE A 483 2.10 -14.26 30.81
CA PHE A 483 2.03 -15.69 31.08
C PHE A 483 3.30 -16.38 30.59
N PRO A 484 4.19 -16.85 31.49
CA PRO A 484 5.51 -17.35 31.09
C PRO A 484 5.49 -18.75 30.44
N TYR A 485 4.38 -19.48 30.51
CA TYR A 485 4.19 -20.80 29.92
C TYR A 485 2.70 -21.11 29.71
N ALA A 486 2.40 -22.10 28.85
CA ALA A 486 1.07 -22.69 28.73
C ALA A 486 0.96 -23.97 29.58
N ASP A 487 -0.16 -24.13 30.29
CA ASP A 487 -0.42 -25.30 31.15
C ASP A 487 -0.74 -26.58 30.36
N SER A 488 -1.20 -26.43 29.12
CA SER A 488 -1.58 -27.50 28.20
C SER A 488 -1.35 -27.06 26.76
N ALA A 489 -1.35 -28.02 25.84
CA ALA A 489 -1.37 -27.69 24.42
C ALA A 489 -2.71 -27.04 24.03
N SER A 490 -2.66 -25.93 23.31
CA SER A 490 -3.82 -25.20 22.78
C SER A 490 -3.37 -24.33 21.61
N ASP A 491 -4.29 -23.64 20.94
CA ASP A 491 -3.91 -22.57 20.03
C ASP A 491 -3.39 -21.36 20.83
N LEU A 492 -2.18 -20.93 20.51
CA LEU A 492 -1.40 -19.99 21.29
C LEU A 492 -0.76 -18.95 20.38
N SER A 493 -0.69 -17.71 20.87
CA SER A 493 0.23 -16.71 20.34
C SER A 493 1.33 -16.38 21.35
N THR A 494 2.31 -15.59 20.92
CA THR A 494 3.35 -15.01 21.78
C THR A 494 3.34 -13.50 21.68
N CYS A 495 3.71 -12.83 22.77
CA CYS A 495 4.06 -11.41 22.78
C CYS A 495 5.42 -11.24 23.46
N ILE A 496 6.35 -10.61 22.75
CA ILE A 496 7.57 -10.08 23.37
C ILE A 496 7.63 -8.58 23.14
N SER A 497 7.93 -7.81 24.19
CA SER A 497 7.96 -6.34 24.10
C SER A 497 9.03 -5.76 25.00
N ALA A 498 9.47 -4.55 24.67
CA ALA A 498 10.34 -3.73 25.50
C ALA A 498 9.76 -2.32 25.65
N GLY A 499 10.01 -1.69 26.80
CA GLY A 499 9.63 -0.30 27.06
C GLY A 499 9.61 0.03 28.56
N PRO A 500 9.03 1.17 28.96
CA PRO A 500 8.61 2.26 28.09
C PRO A 500 9.80 3.06 27.55
N PHE A 501 9.70 3.55 26.32
CA PHE A 501 10.61 4.55 25.76
C PHE A 501 9.94 5.93 25.73
N ASN A 502 10.77 6.96 25.54
CA ASN A 502 10.31 8.33 25.32
C ASN A 502 11.00 8.86 24.05
N ILE A 503 10.23 9.48 23.15
CA ILE A 503 10.71 9.98 21.86
C ILE A 503 10.35 11.46 21.74
N ASN A 504 11.33 12.36 21.87
CA ASN A 504 11.10 13.78 21.65
C ASN A 504 10.87 14.07 20.16
N PRO A 505 10.33 15.26 19.80
CA PRO A 505 10.21 15.68 18.41
C PRO A 505 11.53 15.58 17.64
N GLY A 506 11.52 14.85 16.52
CA GLY A 506 12.70 14.65 15.67
C GLY A 506 13.63 13.50 16.09
N ASP A 507 13.52 13.02 17.33
CA ASP A 507 14.32 11.90 17.84
C ASP A 507 13.83 10.56 17.30
N SER A 508 14.65 9.52 17.50
CA SER A 508 14.29 8.15 17.18
C SER A 508 14.75 7.18 18.26
N ILE A 509 13.97 6.12 18.46
CA ILE A 509 14.39 4.95 19.24
C ILE A 509 14.56 3.75 18.32
N LYS A 510 15.15 2.69 18.86
CA LYS A 510 15.36 1.44 18.16
C LYS A 510 14.90 0.27 19.02
N VAL A 511 14.30 -0.73 18.40
CA VAL A 511 14.10 -2.07 18.95
C VAL A 511 14.47 -3.10 17.89
N ALA A 512 14.95 -4.27 18.30
CA ALA A 512 15.30 -5.34 17.37
C ALA A 512 14.95 -6.70 17.94
N PHE A 513 14.51 -7.60 17.07
CA PHE A 513 14.05 -8.93 17.42
C PHE A 513 14.72 -9.96 16.50
N ALA A 514 14.93 -11.17 17.02
CA ALA A 514 15.19 -12.35 16.21
C ALA A 514 13.92 -13.18 16.13
N ILE A 515 13.69 -13.80 14.97
CA ILE A 515 12.75 -14.91 14.77
C ILE A 515 13.60 -16.10 14.36
N ALA A 516 13.49 -17.23 15.05
CA ALA A 516 14.35 -18.39 14.86
C ALA A 516 13.57 -19.70 14.98
N GLY A 517 14.08 -20.74 14.30
CA GLY A 517 13.59 -22.11 14.43
C GLY A 517 14.63 -23.03 15.04
N GLY A 518 14.22 -24.20 15.54
CA GLY A 518 15.12 -25.24 16.03
C GLY A 518 14.45 -26.60 16.09
N LEU A 519 15.25 -27.68 16.00
CA LEU A 519 14.78 -29.07 16.12
C LEU A 519 14.69 -29.58 17.58
N SER A 520 15.00 -28.69 18.52
CA SER A 520 14.92 -28.87 19.97
C SER A 520 14.93 -27.50 20.63
N LEU A 521 14.54 -27.43 21.90
CA LEU A 521 14.67 -26.19 22.68
C LEU A 521 16.13 -25.74 22.81
N ASP A 522 17.09 -26.67 22.89
CA ASP A 522 18.50 -26.33 23.04
C ASP A 522 19.10 -25.78 21.74
N SER A 523 18.77 -26.35 20.58
CA SER A 523 19.18 -25.75 19.30
C SER A 523 18.55 -24.38 19.08
N LEU A 524 17.26 -24.19 19.42
CA LEU A 524 16.63 -22.86 19.33
C LEU A 524 17.36 -21.82 20.20
N LYS A 525 17.75 -22.20 21.43
CA LYS A 525 18.54 -21.33 22.31
C LYS A 525 19.89 -20.94 21.71
N GLU A 526 20.59 -21.89 21.08
CA GLU A 526 21.87 -21.64 20.39
C GLU A 526 21.71 -20.69 19.21
N HIS A 527 20.64 -20.86 18.42
CA HIS A 527 20.34 -19.97 17.29
C HIS A 527 20.02 -18.55 17.75
N ILE A 528 19.26 -18.39 18.84
CA ILE A 528 18.96 -17.08 19.43
C ILE A 528 20.21 -16.41 20.03
N ASP A 529 21.11 -17.17 20.65
CA ASP A 529 22.38 -16.64 21.13
C ASP A 529 23.27 -16.21 19.95
N SER A 530 23.28 -16.98 18.86
CA SER A 530 23.98 -16.62 17.61
C SER A 530 23.41 -15.34 16.99
N ALA A 531 22.08 -15.20 16.92
CA ALA A 531 21.41 -13.99 16.44
C ALA A 531 21.77 -12.76 17.29
N TYR A 532 21.79 -12.92 18.61
CA TYR A 532 22.17 -11.86 19.55
C TYR A 532 23.62 -11.40 19.36
N SER A 533 24.56 -12.35 19.34
CA SER A 533 25.97 -12.06 19.07
C SER A 533 26.18 -11.43 17.70
N ARG A 534 25.50 -11.92 16.67
CA ARG A 534 25.58 -11.38 15.31
C ARG A 534 25.05 -9.95 15.25
N TYR A 535 23.88 -9.68 15.81
CA TYR A 535 23.29 -8.35 15.84
C TYR A 535 24.19 -7.29 16.50
N LEU A 536 24.81 -7.65 17.63
CA LEU A 536 25.74 -6.76 18.33
C LEU A 536 27.07 -6.57 17.59
N SER A 537 27.48 -7.54 16.77
CA SER A 537 28.69 -7.42 15.94
C SER A 537 28.51 -6.48 14.74
N ILE A 538 27.28 -6.32 14.22
CA ILE A 538 26.98 -5.46 13.07
C ILE A 538 27.08 -4.00 13.51
N GLY A 539 28.19 -3.34 13.13
CA GLY A 539 28.42 -1.94 13.43
C GLY A 539 27.36 -1.02 12.80
N PHE A 540 27.09 0.12 13.42
CA PHE A 540 26.11 1.11 12.92
C PHE A 540 26.46 1.60 11.48
N SER A 541 27.75 1.58 11.11
CA SER A 541 28.26 1.94 9.79
C SER A 541 28.11 0.85 8.72
N GLU A 542 27.85 -0.40 9.12
CA GLU A 542 27.62 -1.53 8.20
C GLU A 542 26.13 -1.70 7.86
N ARG A 543 25.27 -0.90 8.50
CA ARG A 543 23.83 -0.89 8.24
C ARG A 543 23.52 0.18 7.19
N PRO A 544 22.85 -0.16 6.07
CA PRO A 544 22.38 0.83 5.11
C PRO A 544 21.64 1.98 5.80
N SER A 545 21.94 3.21 5.38
CA SER A 545 21.41 4.46 5.94
C SER A 545 19.90 4.62 5.79
#